data_AF-A0A9C7GC23-F1
#
_entry.id   AF-A0A9C7GC23-F1
#
_cell.length_a   1.000
_cell.length_b   1.000
_cell.length_c   1.000
_cell.angle_alpha   90.00
_cell.angle_beta   90.00
_cell.angle_gamma   90.00
#
_symmetry.space_group_name_H-M   'P 1'
#
loop_
_entity.id
_entity.type
_entity.pdbx_description
1 polymer ?
#
loop_
_entity_poly.entity_id
_entity_poly.type
_entity_poly.pdbx_seq_one_letter_code
_entity_poly.pdbx_strand_id
1 'polypeptide(L)' 'MHTAVKKIETALKSNLLSPGFGKYDYQTGQAIFRVESYSSNLLKITITIKLNTLEEIVGYAYYDINQKKMTKWVERN' A
#
# COMPACT_ATOMS: atom_id res chain seq x y z
N MET A 1 -9.09 -4.54 3.62
CA MET A 1 -7.72 -4.55 3.06
C MET A 1 -7.68 -4.63 1.52
N HIS A 2 -8.43 -5.55 0.88
CA HIS A 2 -8.39 -5.77 -0.58
C HIS A 2 -8.64 -4.51 -1.45
N THR A 3 -9.56 -3.63 -1.02
CA THR A 3 -9.89 -2.39 -1.72
C THR A 3 -8.79 -1.33 -1.66
N ALA A 4 -8.02 -1.24 -0.56
CA ALA A 4 -6.93 -0.27 -0.41
C ALA A 4 -5.77 -0.61 -1.36
N VAL A 5 -5.37 -1.88 -1.36
CA VAL A 5 -4.30 -2.41 -2.22
C VAL A 5 -4.61 -2.14 -3.70
N LYS A 6 -5.85 -2.41 -4.12
CA LYS A 6 -6.28 -2.19 -5.51
C LYS A 6 -6.27 -0.71 -5.90
N LYS A 7 -6.71 0.18 -5.01
CA LYS A 7 -6.65 1.64 -5.24
C LYS A 7 -5.22 2.15 -5.39
N ILE A 8 -4.31 1.69 -4.53
CA ILE A 8 -2.89 2.05 -4.59
C ILE A 8 -2.26 1.53 -5.89
N GLU A 9 -2.55 0.30 -6.30
CA GLU A 9 -2.05 -0.25 -7.56
C GLU A 9 -2.53 0.57 -8.77
N THR A 10 -3.82 0.90 -8.84
CA THR A 10 -4.36 1.70 -9.94
C THR A 10 -3.71 3.09 -9.99
N ALA A 11 -3.53 3.73 -8.83
CA ALA A 11 -2.92 5.06 -8.78
C ALA A 11 -1.41 5.05 -9.10
N LEU A 12 -0.68 3.98 -8.76
CA LEU A 12 0.70 3.77 -9.21
C LEU A 12 0.76 3.53 -10.73
N LYS A 13 -0.13 2.71 -11.29
CA LYS A 13 -0.20 2.44 -12.74
C LYS A 13 -0.45 3.70 -13.57
N SER A 14 -1.27 4.62 -13.08
CA SER A 14 -1.56 5.90 -13.74
C SER A 14 -0.52 6.98 -13.46
N ASN A 15 0.60 6.66 -12.81
CA ASN A 15 1.65 7.60 -12.42
C ASN A 15 1.14 8.78 -11.55
N LEU A 16 0.00 8.55 -10.87
CA LEU A 16 -0.67 9.51 -9.98
C LEU A 16 -0.11 9.46 -8.55
N LEU A 17 0.65 8.42 -8.22
CA LEU A 17 1.33 8.26 -6.95
C LEU A 17 2.85 8.32 -7.15
N SER A 18 3.48 9.35 -6.59
CA SER A 18 4.92 9.42 -6.37
C SER A 18 5.30 8.70 -5.06
N PRO A 19 6.56 8.26 -4.88
CA PRO A 19 7.05 7.79 -3.59
C PRO A 19 6.75 8.84 -2.51
N GLY A 20 6.14 8.40 -1.42
CA GLY A 20 5.53 9.29 -0.43
C GLY A 20 4.59 8.55 0.53
N PHE A 21 3.92 9.30 1.40
CA PHE A 21 2.94 8.77 2.34
C PHE A 21 1.54 9.21 1.94
N GLY A 22 0.53 8.39 2.23
CA GLY A 22 -0.86 8.72 2.02
C GLY A 22 -1.76 7.97 3.00
N LYS A 23 -3.03 8.35 3.03
CA LYS A 23 -4.03 7.70 3.87
C LYS A 23 -5.37 7.58 3.14
N TYR A 24 -6.10 6.53 3.48
CA TYR A 24 -7.49 6.34 3.10
C TYR A 24 -8.31 6.14 4.36
N ASP A 25 -9.30 7.01 4.57
CA ASP A 25 -10.26 6.88 5.65
C ASP A 25 -11.37 5.89 5.26
N TYR A 26 -11.70 4.99 6.16
CA TYR A 26 -12.77 4.00 6.04
C TYR A 26 -13.74 4.16 7.23
N GLN A 27 -14.98 3.67 7.09
CA GLN A 27 -15.97 3.75 8.17
C GLN A 27 -15.51 3.05 9.46
N THR A 28 -14.65 2.03 9.35
CA THR A 28 -14.19 1.19 10.46
C THR A 28 -12.75 1.48 10.92
N GLY A 29 -12.10 2.50 10.36
CA GLY A 29 -10.72 2.85 10.67
C GLY A 29 -9.99 3.59 9.56
N GLN A 30 -8.67 3.62 9.61
CA GLN A 30 -7.84 4.32 8.62
C GLN A 30 -6.77 3.38 8.07
N ALA A 31 -6.59 3.38 6.75
CA ALA A 31 -5.45 2.72 6.10
C ALA A 31 -4.41 3.77 5.73
N ILE A 32 -3.28 3.76 6.41
CA ILE A 32 -2.10 4.56 6.09
C ILE A 32 -1.23 3.73 5.16
N PHE A 33 -0.70 4.34 4.11
CA PHE A 33 0.25 3.67 3.24
C PHE A 33 1.48 4.53 3.00
N ARG A 34 2.62 3.87 2.80
CA ARG A 34 3.90 4.50 2.52
C ARG A 34 4.53 3.78 1.34
N VAL A 35 4.91 4.53 0.32
CA VAL A 35 5.57 4.04 -0.89
C VAL A 35 7.01 4.52 -0.87
N GLU A 36 7.95 3.59 -0.91
CA GLU A 36 9.39 3.85 -0.84
C GLU A 36 10.09 3.12 -1.98
N SER A 37 11.15 3.73 -2.52
CA SER A 37 12.00 3.05 -3.49
C SER A 37 12.77 1.94 -2.80
N TYR A 38 12.55 0.69 -3.22
CA TYR A 38 13.29 -0.48 -2.72
C TYR A 38 14.48 -0.82 -3.62
N SER A 39 14.31 -0.64 -4.93
CA SER A 39 15.34 -0.78 -5.96
C SER A 39 14.97 0.07 -7.17
N SER A 40 15.84 0.20 -8.16
CA SER A 40 15.65 1.07 -9.33
C SER A 40 14.29 0.90 -10.03
N ASN A 41 13.76 -0.33 -10.04
CA ASN A 41 12.50 -0.68 -10.71
C ASN A 41 11.45 -1.25 -9.75
N LEU A 42 11.66 -1.15 -8.45
CA LEU A 42 10.83 -1.82 -7.45
C LEU A 42 10.50 -0.86 -6.31
N LEU A 43 9.20 -0.63 -6.10
CA LEU A 43 8.69 0.17 -4.99
C LEU A 43 8.20 -0.76 -3.89
N LYS A 44 8.54 -0.48 -2.64
CA LYS A 44 7.95 -1.11 -1.47
C LYS A 44 6.79 -0.25 -1.00
N ILE A 45 5.65 -0.89 -0.80
CA ILE A 45 4.44 -0.30 -0.24
C ILE A 45 4.21 -0.94 1.12
N THR A 46 4.28 -0.14 2.17
CA THR A 46 3.86 -0.55 3.52
C THR A 46 2.46 0.00 3.76
N ILE A 47 1.53 -0.85 4.18
CA ILE A 47 0.15 -0.48 4.47
C ILE A 47 -0.12 -0.81 5.93
N THR A 48 -0.48 0.19 6.72
CA THR A 48 -0.86 0.06 8.12
C THR A 48 -2.33 0.40 8.26
N ILE A 49 -3.15 -0.58 8.60
CA ILE A 49 -4.57 -0.40 8.88
C ILE A 49 -4.74 -0.28 10.38
N LYS A 50 -5.19 0.88 10.83
CA LYS A 50 -5.61 1.10 12.22
C LYS A 50 -7.12 0.98 12.29
N LEU A 51 -7.60 -0.07 12.96
CA LEU A 51 -9.02 -0.26 13.22
C LEU A 51 -9.42 0.48 14.49
N ASN A 52 -10.70 0.82 14.61
CA ASN A 52 -11.25 1.47 15.81
C ASN A 52 -11.18 0.56 17.07
N THR A 53 -10.85 -0.72 16.90
CA THR A 53 -10.75 -1.75 17.93
C THR A 53 -9.37 -1.86 18.60
N LEU A 54 -8.49 -0.86 18.43
CA LEU A 54 -7.06 -0.89 18.82
C LEU A 54 -6.20 -1.92 18.05
N GLU A 55 -6.80 -2.65 17.12
CA GLU A 55 -6.08 -3.59 16.25
C GLU A 55 -5.35 -2.82 15.14
N GLU A 56 -4.05 -3.09 14.99
CA GLU A 56 -3.24 -2.60 13.89
C GLU A 56 -2.82 -3.77 13.00
N ILE A 57 -3.11 -3.67 11.71
CA ILE A 57 -2.70 -4.68 10.72
C ILE A 57 -1.67 -4.06 9.79
N VAL A 58 -0.48 -4.63 9.74
CA VAL A 58 0.59 -4.18 8.85
C VAL A 58 0.79 -5.18 7.71
N GLY A 59 0.60 -4.70 6.48
CA GLY A 59 0.82 -5.46 5.26
C GLY A 59 1.92 -4.82 4.40
N TYR A 60 2.65 -5.66 3.67
CA TYR A 60 3.65 -5.21 2.71
C TYR A 60 3.24 -5.61 1.30
N ALA A 61 3.59 -4.78 0.33
CA ALA A 61 3.45 -5.09 -1.08
C ALA A 61 4.64 -4.50 -1.82
N TYR A 62 4.96 -5.09 -2.96
CA TYR A 62 5.97 -4.57 -3.86
C TYR A 62 5.33 -4.27 -5.20
N TYR A 63 5.68 -3.15 -5.80
CA TYR A 63 5.25 -2.77 -7.12
C TYR A 63 6.46 -2.76 -8.04
N ASP A 64 6.42 -3.62 -9.05
CA ASP A 64 7.41 -3.63 -10.13
C ASP A 64 7.00 -2.59 -11.18
N ILE A 65 7.84 -1.58 -11.36
CA ILE A 65 7.59 -0.44 -12.25
C ILE A 65 7.60 -0.89 -13.72
N ASN A 66 8.46 -1.84 -14.08
CA ASN A 66 8.59 -2.33 -15.46
C ASN A 66 7.38 -3.17 -15.86
N GLN A 67 6.98 -4.09 -14.98
CA GLN A 67 5.85 -4.98 -15.19
C GLN A 67 4.51 -4.30 -14.86
N LYS A 68 4.55 -3.10 -14.26
CA LYS A 68 3.40 -2.35 -13.76
C LYS A 68 2.47 -3.21 -12.90
N LYS A 69 3.05 -4.07 -12.08
CA LYS A 69 2.32 -5.12 -11.34
C LYS A 69 2.64 -5.06 -9.87
N MET A 70 1.61 -5.14 -9.03
CA MET A 70 1.79 -5.29 -7.60
C MET A 70 1.85 -6.77 -7.23
N THR A 71 2.87 -7.13 -6.46
CA THR A 71 3.01 -8.41 -5.81
C THR A 71 2.80 -8.20 -4.31
N LYS A 72 1.71 -8.73 -3.78
CA LYS A 72 1.39 -8.66 -2.34
C LYS A 72 2.28 -9.65 -1.58
N TRP A 73 2.91 -9.23 -0.48
CA TRP A 73 3.64 -10.12 0.43
C TRP A 73 3.05 -9.98 1.82
N VAL A 74 2.36 -11.02 2.28
CA VAL A 74 1.22 -10.84 3.19
C VAL A 74 1.55 -11.12 4.65
N GLU A 75 1.24 -10.11 5.46
CA GLU A 75 0.79 -10.08 6.88
C GLU A 75 1.70 -10.75 7.92
N ARG A 76 2.35 -9.92 8.76
CA ARG A 76 2.74 -10.33 10.10
C ARG A 76 1.54 -10.10 11.02
N ASN A 77 1.04 -11.18 11.63
CA ASN A 77 0.18 -11.16 12.81
C ASN A 77 1.05 -11.31 14.06
#